data_AF-A0A922M8U5-F1
#
_entry.id   AF-A0A922M8U5-F1
#
_cell.length_a   1.000
_cell.length_b   1.000
_cell.length_c   1.000
_cell.angle_alpha   90.00
_cell.angle_beta   90.00
_cell.angle_gamma   90.00
#
_symmetry.space_group_name_H-M   'P 1'
#
loop_
_entity.id
_entity.type
_entity.pdbx_description
1 polymer ?
#
loop_
_entity_poly.entity_id
_entity_poly.type
_entity_poly.pdbx_seq_one_letter_code
_entity_poly.pdbx_strand_id
1 'polypeptide(L)'
;MTLSKIYELYSNEAKSTDIKLLSAAKVNKLFYTKFNLRTKPLKKDTCNKCDFFESQILVLSEENRGIHTGSKDEAHCNVWVEGEAGRGAQEVGSCLIKHITERLDDNVKFLILWSDSCGGQNRNIKLILMLKAMLNEHPSLDQINIKFLESGHSFLPNDTDFGKIECALKRQQRLYTPDDYIHVMKTCKKTNPMHVHRMKNEDFLSSLKLEKNIINRKKTVDGEKVSWLHTKEIMIKKDEMFKIYMKTDLNEEFKVVDIKKNVRGRQYFITKALMAPLWPTGKPVPDAKLKDLKVCYTLFRKTHMIFM
;
A
#
# COMPACT_ATOMS: atom_id res chain seq x y z
N MET A 1 0.39 14.84 34.75
CA MET A 1 0.68 14.70 36.19
C MET A 1 -0.29 13.68 36.79
N THR A 2 0.18 12.60 37.41
CA THR A 2 -0.68 11.50 37.94
C THR A 2 -1.03 11.73 39.42
N LEU A 3 -2.14 11.14 39.91
CA LEU A 3 -2.54 11.25 41.32
C LEU A 3 -1.49 10.72 42.30
N SER A 4 -0.72 9.69 41.92
CA SER A 4 0.42 9.22 42.72
C SER A 4 1.51 10.28 42.87
N LYS A 5 1.83 11.01 41.79
CA LYS A 5 2.84 12.08 41.85
C LYS A 5 2.34 13.28 42.67
N ILE A 6 1.05 13.59 42.59
CA ILE A 6 0.40 14.62 43.41
C ILE A 6 0.46 14.24 44.90
N TYR A 7 0.16 12.98 45.25
CA TYR A 7 0.25 12.50 46.62
C TYR A 7 1.69 12.49 47.15
N GLU A 8 2.67 12.15 46.31
CA GLU A 8 4.10 12.20 46.66
C GLU A 8 4.54 13.63 47.00
N LEU A 9 4.16 14.61 46.18
CA LEU A 9 4.44 16.03 46.44
C LEU A 9 3.75 16.52 47.73
N TYR A 10 2.46 16.23 47.90
CA TYR A 10 1.73 16.52 49.14
C TYR A 10 2.39 15.90 50.38
N SER A 11 2.87 14.65 50.26
CA SER A 11 3.51 13.94 51.37
C SER A 11 4.84 14.57 51.76
N ASN A 12 5.59 15.08 50.79
CA ASN A 12 6.86 15.76 51.03
C ASN A 12 6.63 17.13 51.68
N GLU A 13 5.61 17.87 51.21
CA GLU A 13 5.26 19.17 51.75
C GLU A 13 4.69 19.07 53.19
N ALA A 14 3.79 18.12 53.45
CA ALA A 14 3.21 17.89 54.78
C ALA A 14 4.26 17.47 55.82
N LYS A 15 5.29 16.73 55.42
CA LYS A 15 6.45 16.39 56.27
C LYS A 15 7.32 17.61 56.59
N SER A 16 7.38 18.60 55.68
CA SER A 16 8.15 19.83 55.90
C SER A 16 7.44 20.86 56.77
N THR A 17 6.11 20.77 56.91
CA THR A 17 5.27 21.72 57.67
C THR A 17 4.62 21.13 58.92
N ASP A 18 5.02 19.92 59.34
CA ASP A 18 4.49 19.19 60.51
C ASP A 18 2.95 19.03 60.50
N ILE A 19 2.38 18.87 59.30
CA ILE A 19 0.95 18.67 59.11
C ILE A 19 0.64 17.18 59.12
N LYS A 20 -0.42 16.78 59.84
CA LYS A 20 -0.88 15.39 59.90
C LYS A 20 -1.14 14.83 58.50
N LEU A 21 -0.34 13.84 58.11
CA LEU A 21 -0.42 13.20 56.80
C LEU A 21 -1.72 12.39 56.65
N LEU A 22 -2.51 12.72 55.63
CA LEU A 22 -3.67 11.92 55.23
C LEU A 22 -3.23 10.73 54.40
N SER A 23 -3.95 9.61 54.50
CA SER A 23 -3.67 8.44 53.66
C SER A 23 -3.99 8.70 52.19
N ALA A 24 -3.21 8.08 51.30
CA ALA A 24 -3.41 8.15 49.84
C ALA A 24 -4.86 7.87 49.43
N ALA A 25 -5.53 6.92 50.08
CA ALA A 25 -6.93 6.61 49.82
C ALA A 25 -7.88 7.78 50.13
N LYS A 26 -7.65 8.50 51.24
CA LYS A 26 -8.45 9.68 51.60
C LYS A 26 -8.19 10.85 50.66
N VAL A 27 -6.92 11.09 50.31
CA VAL A 27 -6.53 12.14 49.37
C VAL A 27 -7.12 11.88 47.99
N ASN A 28 -7.02 10.66 47.48
CA ASN A 28 -7.63 10.26 46.22
C ASN A 28 -9.15 10.40 46.26
N LYS A 29 -9.81 9.97 47.34
CA LYS A 29 -11.26 10.16 47.51
C LYS A 29 -11.64 11.63 47.47
N LEU A 30 -10.87 12.52 48.12
CA LEU A 30 -11.10 13.96 48.09
C LEU A 30 -10.98 14.51 46.66
N PHE A 31 -9.92 14.13 45.93
CA PHE A 31 -9.72 14.55 44.54
C PHE A 31 -10.83 14.06 43.59
N TYR A 32 -11.35 12.84 43.80
CA TYR A 32 -12.45 12.31 42.99
C TYR A 32 -13.82 12.90 43.33
N THR A 33 -14.09 13.20 44.60
CA THR A 33 -15.42 13.62 45.07
C THR A 33 -15.60 15.13 45.17
N LYS A 34 -14.57 15.87 45.58
CA LYS A 34 -14.62 17.32 45.81
C LYS A 34 -14.04 18.12 44.64
N PHE A 35 -12.95 17.64 44.03
CA PHE A 35 -12.29 18.34 42.93
C PHE A 35 -12.67 17.82 41.53
N ASN A 36 -13.47 16.75 41.46
CA ASN A 36 -13.94 16.12 40.23
C ASN A 36 -12.83 15.85 39.19
N LEU A 37 -11.60 15.61 39.67
CA LEU A 37 -10.43 15.26 38.87
C LEU A 37 -10.46 13.78 38.50
N ARG A 38 -11.60 13.31 37.98
CA ARG A 38 -11.57 12.09 37.17
C ARG A 38 -10.66 12.41 36.00
N THR A 39 -9.57 11.68 35.84
CA THR A 39 -8.87 11.62 34.57
C THR A 39 -9.90 11.13 33.56
N LYS A 40 -10.62 12.06 32.93
CA LYS A 40 -11.38 11.72 31.74
C LYS A 40 -10.34 11.08 30.81
N PRO A 41 -10.65 9.95 30.14
CA PRO A 41 -9.85 9.60 28.98
C PRO A 41 -9.73 10.89 28.16
N LEU A 42 -8.51 11.24 27.74
CA LEU A 42 -8.28 12.42 26.90
C LEU A 42 -9.40 12.40 25.85
N LYS A 43 -10.25 13.43 25.85
CA LYS A 43 -11.18 13.59 24.74
C LYS A 43 -10.28 13.57 23.51
N LYS A 44 -10.60 12.73 22.51
CA LYS A 44 -10.01 12.91 21.19
C LYS A 44 -10.29 14.37 20.82
N ASP A 45 -9.25 15.20 20.86
CA ASP A 45 -9.32 16.60 20.45
C ASP A 45 -9.27 16.74 18.92
N THR A 46 -9.30 15.61 18.23
CA THR A 46 -9.48 15.51 16.80
C THR A 46 -10.96 15.32 16.50
N CYS A 47 -11.54 16.22 15.69
CA CYS A 47 -12.86 15.97 15.13
C CYS A 47 -12.73 14.86 14.07
N ASN A 48 -13.82 14.14 13.74
CA ASN A 48 -13.80 13.11 12.70
C ASN A 48 -13.22 13.62 11.36
N LYS A 49 -13.33 14.93 11.10
CA LYS A 49 -12.73 15.59 9.93
C LYS A 49 -11.22 15.75 10.06
N CYS A 50 -10.69 16.07 11.24
CA CYS A 50 -9.25 16.12 11.51
C CYS A 50 -8.64 14.71 11.51
N ASP A 51 -9.29 13.72 12.14
CA ASP A 51 -8.88 12.31 12.05
C ASP A 51 -8.90 11.83 10.59
N PHE A 52 -9.91 12.23 9.80
CA PHE A 52 -10.00 11.95 8.36
C PHE A 52 -8.89 12.63 7.56
N PHE A 53 -8.58 13.90 7.83
CA PHE A 53 -7.50 14.62 7.15
C PHE A 53 -6.11 14.15 7.57
N GLU A 54 -5.89 13.80 8.83
CA GLU A 54 -4.64 13.22 9.34
C GLU A 54 -4.41 11.81 8.76
N SER A 55 -5.50 11.03 8.60
CA SER A 55 -5.49 9.79 7.81
C SER A 55 -5.17 10.06 6.33
N GLN A 56 -5.77 11.09 5.71
CA GLN A 56 -5.50 11.46 4.31
C GLN A 56 -4.10 12.07 4.05
N ILE A 57 -3.45 12.65 5.06
CA ILE A 57 -2.21 13.41 4.90
C ILE A 57 -0.96 12.57 5.17
N LEU A 58 -1.04 11.46 5.90
CA LEU A 58 0.11 10.60 6.18
C LEU A 58 -0.24 9.11 6.06
N VAL A 59 0.27 8.48 4.99
CA VAL A 59 0.37 7.02 4.75
C VAL A 59 -0.93 6.20 4.70
N LEU A 60 -2.10 6.72 5.11
CA LEU A 60 -3.29 5.88 5.31
C LEU A 60 -4.58 6.40 4.70
N SER A 61 -4.81 6.02 3.45
CA SER A 61 -6.17 5.55 3.13
C SER A 61 -6.07 4.52 2.02
N GLU A 62 -6.07 3.26 2.45
CA GLU A 62 -6.50 2.08 1.68
C GLU A 62 -5.63 1.50 0.55
N GLU A 63 -4.41 1.98 0.27
CA GLU A 63 -3.65 1.47 -0.90
C GLU A 63 -2.14 1.24 -0.66
N ASN A 64 -1.79 0.55 0.42
CA ASN A 64 -0.51 -0.18 0.50
C ASN A 64 -0.67 -1.48 -0.29
N ARG A 65 0.23 -1.78 -1.23
CA ARG A 65 0.07 -2.96 -2.09
C ARG A 65 0.48 -4.23 -1.36
N GLY A 66 -0.55 -4.93 -0.89
CA GLY A 66 -0.48 -6.23 -0.24
C GLY A 66 -0.31 -7.34 -1.27
N ILE A 67 0.77 -8.10 -1.14
CA ILE A 67 1.03 -9.34 -1.86
C ILE A 67 0.98 -10.46 -0.83
N HIS A 68 0.10 -11.44 -1.03
CA HIS A 68 0.01 -12.61 -0.18
C HIS A 68 0.58 -13.82 -0.93
N THR A 69 1.66 -14.41 -0.41
CA THR A 69 2.32 -15.58 -0.98
C THR A 69 1.68 -16.84 -0.41
N GLY A 70 0.70 -17.40 -1.13
CA GLY A 70 -0.08 -18.55 -0.63
C GLY A 70 0.74 -19.82 -0.34
N SER A 71 1.87 -20.04 -1.01
CA SER A 71 2.73 -21.22 -0.76
C SER A 71 3.44 -21.18 0.60
N LYS A 72 3.68 -19.98 1.14
CA LYS A 72 4.35 -19.77 2.43
C LYS A 72 3.41 -19.20 3.50
N ASP A 73 2.16 -18.89 3.12
CA ASP A 73 1.21 -18.12 3.93
C ASP A 73 1.81 -16.78 4.41
N GLU A 74 2.63 -16.12 3.59
CA GLU A 74 3.34 -14.89 3.96
C GLU A 74 2.65 -13.65 3.38
N ALA A 75 2.38 -12.67 4.23
CA ALA A 75 1.80 -11.40 3.83
C ALA A 75 2.88 -10.31 3.71
N HIS A 76 2.94 -9.68 2.54
CA HIS A 76 3.89 -8.60 2.25
C HIS A 76 3.13 -7.32 1.94
N CYS A 77 3.52 -6.20 2.56
CA CYS A 77 2.95 -4.89 2.30
C CYS A 77 4.01 -3.93 1.77
N ASN A 78 3.81 -3.43 0.56
CA ASN A 78 4.63 -2.37 0.00
C ASN A 78 4.04 -1.00 0.36
N VAL A 79 4.85 -0.15 0.98
CA VAL A 79 4.44 1.14 1.55
C VAL A 79 5.30 2.26 1.00
N TRP A 80 4.66 3.35 0.56
CA TRP A 80 5.33 4.58 0.15
C TRP A 80 4.54 5.82 0.56
N VAL A 81 5.21 6.97 0.59
CA VAL A 81 4.51 8.24 0.81
C VAL A 81 3.99 8.77 -0.52
N GLU A 82 2.89 9.51 -0.47
CA GLU A 82 2.20 10.02 -1.67
C GLU A 82 3.08 10.89 -2.58
N GLY A 83 4.05 11.60 -2.00
CA GLY A 83 5.01 12.41 -2.74
C GLY A 83 6.06 11.60 -3.50
N GLU A 84 6.18 10.30 -3.26
CA GLU A 84 7.14 9.43 -3.95
C GLU A 84 6.55 8.80 -5.20
N ALA A 85 5.30 8.30 -5.11
CA ALA A 85 4.67 7.61 -6.21
C ALA A 85 3.13 7.65 -6.19
N GLY A 86 2.55 7.26 -7.33
CA GLY A 86 1.11 7.17 -7.51
C GLY A 86 0.51 5.89 -6.94
N ARG A 87 -0.64 5.51 -7.48
CA ARG A 87 -1.37 4.30 -7.11
C ARG A 87 -1.95 3.59 -8.35
N GLY A 88 -1.30 3.76 -9.50
CA GLY A 88 -1.72 3.19 -10.76
C GLY A 88 -1.11 1.82 -11.02
N ALA A 89 -1.34 1.33 -12.23
CA ALA A 89 -0.85 0.03 -12.70
C ALA A 89 0.68 -0.11 -12.68
N GLN A 90 1.41 0.98 -12.92
CA GLN A 90 2.87 0.94 -12.95
C GLN A 90 3.46 0.79 -11.56
N GLU A 91 2.84 1.40 -10.54
CA GLU A 91 3.23 1.18 -9.15
C GLU A 91 2.95 -0.26 -8.69
N VAL A 92 1.80 -0.82 -9.07
CA VAL A 92 1.50 -2.25 -8.84
C VAL A 92 2.55 -3.14 -9.51
N GLY A 93 2.81 -2.90 -10.79
CA GLY A 93 3.79 -3.68 -11.56
C GLY A 93 5.18 -3.62 -10.95
N SER A 94 5.57 -2.46 -10.44
CA SER A 94 6.85 -2.27 -9.74
C SER A 94 6.94 -3.10 -8.45
N CYS A 95 5.88 -3.09 -7.63
CA CYS A 95 5.80 -3.91 -6.42
C CYS A 95 5.90 -5.41 -6.75
N LEU A 96 5.20 -5.87 -7.80
CA LEU A 96 5.24 -7.26 -8.23
C LEU A 96 6.61 -7.65 -8.79
N ILE A 97 7.23 -6.81 -9.60
CA ILE A 97 8.58 -7.07 -10.13
C ILE A 97 9.59 -7.20 -8.99
N LYS A 98 9.55 -6.29 -8.01
CA LYS A 98 10.43 -6.35 -6.85
C LYS A 98 10.21 -7.62 -6.03
N HIS A 99 8.95 -7.94 -5.74
CA HIS A 99 8.58 -9.16 -5.02
C HIS A 99 9.06 -10.42 -5.74
N ILE A 100 8.81 -10.53 -7.05
CA ILE A 100 9.23 -11.69 -7.85
C ILE A 100 10.75 -11.79 -7.89
N THR A 101 11.46 -10.68 -8.10
CA THR A 101 12.92 -10.66 -8.21
C THR A 101 13.60 -11.02 -6.88
N GLU A 102 13.04 -10.62 -5.74
CA GLU A 102 13.68 -10.80 -4.43
C GLU A 102 13.21 -12.06 -3.67
N ARG A 103 12.01 -12.59 -3.98
CA ARG A 103 11.32 -13.58 -3.12
C ARG A 103 10.83 -14.82 -3.85
N LEU A 104 10.75 -14.80 -5.18
CA LEU A 104 10.40 -16.00 -5.92
C LEU A 104 11.59 -16.98 -5.88
N ASP A 105 11.30 -18.25 -5.64
CA ASP A 105 12.32 -19.29 -5.64
C ASP A 105 12.82 -19.54 -7.08
N ASP A 106 14.14 -19.67 -7.24
CA ASP A 106 14.78 -19.88 -8.53
C ASP A 106 14.35 -21.18 -9.22
N ASN A 107 13.65 -22.10 -8.55
CA ASN A 107 13.15 -23.33 -9.16
C ASN A 107 11.73 -23.20 -9.75
N VAL A 108 11.07 -22.04 -9.58
CA VAL A 108 9.68 -21.86 -10.03
C VAL A 108 9.63 -21.56 -11.53
N LYS A 109 9.02 -22.48 -12.29
CA LYS A 109 8.79 -22.33 -13.74
C LYS A 109 7.45 -21.68 -14.08
N PHE A 110 6.44 -21.87 -13.23
CA PHE A 110 5.07 -21.42 -13.48
C PHE A 110 4.58 -20.60 -12.28
N LEU A 111 4.23 -19.34 -12.51
CA LEU A 111 3.71 -18.45 -11.49
C LEU A 111 2.23 -18.15 -11.75
N ILE A 112 1.38 -18.31 -10.74
CA ILE A 112 -0.03 -17.93 -10.79
C ILE A 112 -0.24 -16.73 -9.86
N LEU A 113 -0.72 -15.62 -10.43
CA LEU A 113 -1.10 -14.41 -9.72
C LEU A 113 -2.63 -14.33 -9.67
N TRP A 114 -3.17 -14.11 -8.47
CA TRP A 114 -4.59 -13.84 -8.26
C TRP A 114 -4.77 -12.36 -7.95
N SER A 115 -5.72 -11.72 -8.61
CA SER A 115 -6.02 -10.30 -8.41
C SER A 115 -7.52 -10.04 -8.42
N ASP A 116 -7.92 -8.98 -7.74
CA ASP A 116 -9.22 -8.37 -7.94
C ASP A 116 -9.36 -7.83 -9.39
N SER A 117 -10.59 -7.56 -9.79
CA SER A 117 -10.95 -7.11 -11.14
C SER A 117 -10.69 -5.62 -11.41
N CYS A 118 -9.83 -4.94 -10.64
CA CYS A 118 -9.60 -3.51 -10.76
C CYS A 118 -8.91 -3.13 -12.09
N GLY A 119 -9.69 -2.62 -13.05
CA GLY A 119 -9.21 -2.28 -14.40
C GLY A 119 -8.05 -1.28 -14.44
N GLY A 120 -8.14 -0.21 -13.65
CA GLY A 120 -7.15 0.86 -13.64
C GLY A 120 -5.77 0.46 -13.10
N GLN A 121 -5.71 -0.64 -12.33
CA GLN A 121 -4.52 -1.05 -11.58
C GLN A 121 -4.03 -2.42 -12.04
N ASN A 122 -4.91 -3.42 -12.03
CA ASN A 122 -4.53 -4.82 -12.17
C ASN A 122 -4.88 -5.42 -13.53
N ARG A 123 -5.90 -4.89 -14.21
CA ARG A 123 -6.35 -5.41 -15.51
C ARG A 123 -6.13 -4.42 -16.66
N ASN A 124 -4.86 -4.21 -17.00
CA ASN A 124 -4.46 -3.32 -18.09
C ASN A 124 -3.15 -3.75 -18.75
N ILE A 125 -2.91 -3.25 -19.96
CA ILE A 125 -1.74 -3.58 -20.77
C ILE A 125 -0.41 -3.18 -20.11
N LYS A 126 -0.37 -2.10 -19.32
CA LYS A 126 0.88 -1.59 -18.71
C LYS A 126 1.45 -2.62 -17.75
N LEU A 127 0.59 -3.16 -16.86
CA LEU A 127 0.98 -4.20 -15.93
C LEU A 127 1.48 -5.46 -16.66
N ILE A 128 0.76 -5.90 -17.69
CA ILE A 128 1.14 -7.09 -18.47
C ILE A 128 2.49 -6.90 -19.16
N LEU A 129 2.76 -5.72 -19.73
CA LEU A 129 4.06 -5.43 -20.35
C LEU A 129 5.21 -5.44 -19.35
N MET A 130 4.99 -4.89 -18.15
CA MET A 130 5.99 -4.91 -17.07
C MET A 130 6.29 -6.34 -16.60
N LEU A 131 5.24 -7.16 -16.38
CA LEU A 131 5.41 -8.57 -16.02
C LEU A 131 6.06 -9.37 -17.14
N LYS A 132 5.73 -9.09 -18.40
CA LYS A 132 6.36 -9.73 -19.57
C LYS A 132 7.85 -9.40 -19.69
N ALA A 133 8.20 -8.12 -19.50
CA ALA A 133 9.60 -7.68 -19.48
C ALA A 133 10.39 -8.38 -18.38
N MET A 134 9.77 -8.56 -17.20
CA MET A 134 10.38 -9.30 -16.10
C MET A 134 10.53 -10.79 -16.41
N LEU A 135 9.47 -11.43 -16.94
CA LEU A 135 9.47 -12.84 -17.33
C LEU A 135 10.59 -13.18 -18.32
N ASN A 136 10.80 -12.31 -19.33
CA ASN A 136 11.81 -12.53 -20.37
C ASN A 136 13.24 -12.60 -19.81
N GLU A 137 13.50 -11.94 -18.69
CA GLU A 137 14.83 -11.87 -18.06
C GLU A 137 14.96 -12.77 -16.82
N HIS A 138 13.87 -13.35 -16.31
CA HIS A 138 13.91 -14.23 -15.15
C HIS A 138 14.66 -15.53 -15.50
N PRO A 139 15.56 -16.04 -14.65
CA PRO A 139 16.39 -17.20 -14.99
C PRO A 139 15.57 -18.47 -15.29
N SER A 140 14.57 -18.74 -14.45
CA SER A 140 13.85 -20.03 -14.45
C SER A 140 12.36 -19.98 -14.80
N LEU A 141 11.77 -18.79 -14.87
CA LEU A 141 10.33 -18.65 -15.03
C LEU A 141 9.98 -18.72 -16.51
N ASP A 142 9.09 -19.64 -16.86
CA ASP A 142 8.67 -19.88 -18.25
C ASP A 142 7.32 -19.24 -18.55
N GLN A 143 6.45 -19.11 -17.53
CA GLN A 143 5.08 -18.65 -17.72
C GLN A 143 4.51 -17.96 -16.47
N ILE A 144 3.69 -16.92 -16.70
CA ILE A 144 2.88 -16.27 -15.67
C ILE A 144 1.41 -16.31 -16.11
N ASN A 145 0.55 -16.82 -15.22
CA ASN A 145 -0.90 -16.78 -15.35
C ASN A 145 -1.45 -15.78 -14.34
N ILE A 146 -2.30 -14.87 -14.80
CA ILE A 146 -2.95 -13.86 -13.99
C ILE A 146 -4.43 -14.14 -14.05
N LYS A 147 -5.00 -14.53 -12.91
CA LYS A 147 -6.40 -14.87 -12.76
C LYS A 147 -7.10 -13.75 -12.00
N PHE A 148 -8.26 -13.35 -12.50
CA PHE A 148 -9.07 -12.31 -11.90
C PHE A 148 -10.33 -12.88 -11.28
N LEU A 149 -10.66 -12.42 -10.08
CA LEU A 149 -11.84 -12.87 -9.37
C LEU A 149 -13.14 -12.30 -9.96
N GLU A 150 -14.20 -13.10 -9.93
CA GLU A 150 -15.54 -12.68 -10.32
C GLU A 150 -16.16 -11.73 -9.30
N SER A 151 -17.00 -10.81 -9.78
CA SER A 151 -17.75 -9.90 -8.92
C SER A 151 -18.64 -10.68 -7.97
N GLY A 152 -18.54 -10.43 -6.67
CA GLY A 152 -19.26 -11.18 -5.62
C GLY A 152 -18.44 -12.28 -4.93
N HIS A 153 -17.29 -12.67 -5.52
CA HIS A 153 -16.32 -13.60 -4.94
C HIS A 153 -14.93 -12.96 -4.84
N SER A 154 -14.88 -11.70 -4.41
CA SER A 154 -13.69 -10.85 -4.49
C SER A 154 -12.77 -10.91 -3.26
N PHE A 155 -13.06 -11.77 -2.28
CA PHE A 155 -12.33 -11.77 -1.02
C PHE A 155 -11.01 -12.53 -1.14
N LEU A 156 -9.92 -11.80 -1.19
CA LEU A 156 -8.55 -12.32 -1.23
C LEU A 156 -7.96 -12.36 0.19
N PRO A 157 -6.94 -13.20 0.44
CA PRO A 157 -6.24 -13.22 1.73
C PRO A 157 -5.68 -11.84 2.13
N ASN A 158 -5.27 -11.03 1.14
CA ASN A 158 -4.78 -9.68 1.39
C ASN A 158 -5.87 -8.75 1.97
N ASP A 159 -7.15 -8.92 1.65
CA ASP A 159 -8.25 -8.14 2.23
C ASP A 159 -8.34 -8.35 3.73
N THR A 160 -8.12 -9.60 4.18
CA THR A 160 -8.06 -9.92 5.61
C THR A 160 -6.89 -9.24 6.29
N ASP A 161 -5.73 -9.24 5.64
CA ASP A 161 -4.53 -8.59 6.15
C ASP A 161 -4.70 -7.06 6.24
N PHE A 162 -5.31 -6.43 5.24
CA PHE A 162 -5.64 -5.01 5.26
C PHE A 162 -6.64 -4.65 6.35
N GLY A 163 -7.69 -5.46 6.55
CA GLY A 163 -8.64 -5.24 7.64
C GLY A 163 -7.96 -5.25 9.02
N LYS A 164 -6.95 -6.10 9.21
CA LYS A 164 -6.16 -6.14 10.46
C LYS A 164 -5.29 -4.89 10.62
N ILE A 165 -4.64 -4.44 9.55
CA ILE A 165 -3.85 -3.20 9.54
C ILE A 165 -4.75 -2.01 9.88
N GLU A 166 -5.88 -1.86 9.19
CA GLU A 166 -6.83 -0.77 9.39
C GLU A 166 -7.35 -0.73 10.84
N CYS A 167 -7.73 -1.89 11.39
CA CYS A 167 -8.15 -2.02 12.79
C CYS A 167 -7.05 -1.59 13.76
N ALA A 168 -5.79 -1.97 13.50
CA ALA A 168 -4.66 -1.63 14.37
C ALA A 168 -4.33 -0.13 14.33
N LEU A 169 -4.40 0.48 13.15
CA LEU A 169 -4.14 1.90 12.94
C LEU A 169 -5.21 2.78 13.60
N LYS A 170 -6.49 2.41 13.49
CA LYS A 170 -7.61 3.10 14.15
C LYS A 170 -7.49 3.16 15.68
N ARG A 171 -6.69 2.28 16.29
CA ARG A 171 -6.45 2.24 17.75
C ARG A 171 -5.31 3.17 18.19
N GLN A 172 -4.48 3.64 17.26
CA GLN A 172 -3.37 4.52 17.59
C GLN A 172 -3.87 5.95 17.75
N GLN A 173 -3.37 6.64 18.79
CA GLN A 173 -3.70 8.04 19.03
C GLN A 173 -2.70 9.01 18.42
N ARG A 174 -1.50 8.52 18.06
CA ARG A 174 -0.35 9.33 17.66
C ARG A 174 0.38 8.63 16.53
N LEU A 175 0.17 9.09 15.30
CA LEU A 175 0.86 8.63 14.10
C LEU A 175 1.28 9.88 13.32
N TYR A 176 2.59 10.17 13.30
CA TYR A 176 3.09 11.43 12.76
C TYR A 176 4.06 11.23 11.61
N THR A 177 4.75 10.09 11.59
CA THR A 177 5.78 9.78 10.61
C THR A 177 5.44 8.51 9.85
N PRO A 178 5.90 8.35 8.60
CA PRO A 178 5.75 7.10 7.85
C PRO A 178 6.26 5.87 8.62
N ASP A 179 7.31 6.03 9.42
CA ASP A 179 7.87 4.96 10.23
C ASP A 179 6.94 4.53 11.38
N ASP A 180 6.14 5.44 11.96
CA ASP A 180 5.11 5.08 12.94
C ASP A 180 4.07 4.14 12.32
N TYR A 181 3.61 4.45 11.10
CA TYR A 181 2.67 3.60 10.37
C TYR A 181 3.27 2.24 10.05
N ILE A 182 4.52 2.21 9.55
CA ILE A 182 5.24 0.97 9.24
C ILE A 182 5.42 0.12 10.49
N HIS A 183 5.74 0.74 11.63
CA HIS A 183 5.86 0.06 12.91
C HIS A 183 4.56 -0.63 13.31
N VAL A 184 3.42 0.07 13.19
CA VAL A 184 2.11 -0.51 13.51
C VAL A 184 1.76 -1.64 12.54
N MET A 185 2.03 -1.49 11.25
CA MET A 185 1.80 -2.54 10.26
C MET A 185 2.65 -3.79 10.51
N LYS A 186 3.89 -3.64 11.00
CA LYS A 186 4.75 -4.78 11.38
C LYS A 186 4.27 -5.48 12.64
N THR A 187 3.66 -4.74 13.57
CA THR A 187 3.29 -5.25 14.91
C THR A 187 1.82 -5.61 15.04
N CYS A 188 0.98 -5.34 14.04
CA CYS A 188 -0.47 -5.57 14.10
C CYS A 188 -0.85 -7.07 14.21
N LYS A 189 0.02 -7.98 13.74
CA LYS A 189 -0.14 -9.43 13.86
C LYS A 189 0.94 -9.99 14.80
N LYS A 190 0.50 -10.69 15.85
CA LYS A 190 1.41 -11.39 16.78
C LYS A 190 1.94 -12.70 16.17
N THR A 191 1.05 -13.45 15.54
CA THR A 191 1.36 -14.70 14.85
C THR A 191 1.53 -14.40 13.36
N ASN A 192 2.63 -14.85 12.78
CA ASN A 192 3.01 -14.59 11.39
C ASN A 192 2.96 -13.08 11.02
N PRO A 193 3.88 -12.27 11.57
CA PRO A 193 3.94 -10.83 11.31
C PRO A 193 4.12 -10.53 9.83
N MET A 194 3.53 -9.42 9.38
CA MET A 194 3.59 -9.01 7.98
C MET A 194 4.97 -8.46 7.63
N HIS A 195 5.45 -8.78 6.43
CA HIS A 195 6.65 -8.19 5.86
C HIS A 195 6.32 -6.83 5.25
N VAL A 196 6.64 -5.75 5.97
CA VAL A 196 6.39 -4.39 5.49
C VAL A 196 7.65 -3.83 4.81
N HIS A 197 7.54 -3.54 3.52
CA HIS A 197 8.59 -3.06 2.65
C HIS A 197 8.41 -1.58 2.33
N ARG A 198 9.42 -0.76 2.62
CA ARG A 198 9.43 0.66 2.24
C ARG A 198 9.87 0.80 0.79
N MET A 199 8.97 1.25 -0.08
CA MET A 199 9.26 1.50 -1.49
C MET A 199 9.72 2.95 -1.69
N LYS A 200 10.81 3.17 -2.42
CA LYS A 200 11.33 4.50 -2.75
C LYS A 200 11.10 4.81 -4.24
N ASN A 201 11.35 6.06 -4.64
CA ASN A 201 11.25 6.54 -6.02
C ASN A 201 11.93 5.62 -7.06
N GLU A 202 13.10 5.11 -6.72
CA GLU A 202 13.92 4.21 -7.56
C GLU A 202 13.27 2.86 -7.81
N ASP A 203 12.39 2.41 -6.91
CA ASP A 203 11.67 1.15 -7.06
C ASP A 203 10.56 1.24 -8.12
N PHE A 204 10.07 2.45 -8.43
CA PHE A 204 8.94 2.64 -9.33
C PHE A 204 9.39 2.79 -10.78
N LEU A 205 8.89 1.90 -11.64
CA LEU A 205 9.32 1.71 -13.02
C LEU A 205 8.24 2.12 -14.02
N SER A 206 8.64 2.75 -15.12
CA SER A 206 7.75 3.23 -16.18
C SER A 206 7.68 2.25 -17.35
N SER A 207 6.46 1.92 -17.78
CA SER A 207 6.20 1.13 -18.98
C SER A 207 6.22 1.93 -20.29
N LEU A 208 6.47 3.25 -20.25
CA LEU A 208 6.28 4.13 -21.42
C LEU A 208 7.06 3.69 -22.66
N LYS A 209 8.33 3.25 -22.50
CA LYS A 209 9.14 2.76 -23.62
C LYS A 209 8.67 1.38 -24.12
N LEU A 210 8.18 0.52 -23.22
CA LEU A 210 7.58 -0.77 -23.59
C LEU A 210 6.32 -0.58 -24.43
N GLU A 211 5.46 0.36 -24.02
CA GLU A 211 4.23 0.72 -24.75
C GLU A 211 4.55 1.25 -26.16
N LYS A 212 5.64 2.02 -26.30
CA LYS A 212 6.13 2.49 -27.62
C LYS A 212 6.65 1.37 -28.51
N ASN A 213 6.97 0.20 -27.98
CA ASN A 213 7.48 -0.94 -28.76
C ASN A 213 6.37 -1.89 -29.25
N ILE A 214 5.11 -1.65 -28.88
CA ILE A 214 4.00 -2.57 -29.16
C ILE A 214 2.81 -1.85 -29.80
N ILE A 215 1.90 -2.61 -30.42
CA ILE A 215 0.58 -2.10 -30.83
C ILE A 215 -0.44 -2.64 -29.84
N ASN A 216 -1.16 -1.74 -29.17
CA ASN A 216 -2.27 -2.14 -28.31
C ASN A 216 -3.48 -2.52 -29.18
N ARG A 217 -3.54 -3.79 -29.58
CA ARG A 217 -4.60 -4.31 -30.45
C ARG A 217 -5.89 -4.56 -29.66
N LYS A 218 -7.02 -4.25 -30.29
CA LYS A 218 -8.37 -4.51 -29.76
C LYS A 218 -9.01 -5.78 -30.33
N LYS A 219 -8.26 -6.52 -31.15
CA LYS A 219 -8.69 -7.75 -31.79
C LYS A 219 -7.64 -8.86 -31.59
N THR A 220 -8.10 -10.09 -31.54
CA THR A 220 -7.27 -11.30 -31.53
C THR A 220 -6.68 -11.55 -32.92
N VAL A 221 -5.79 -12.55 -33.01
CA VAL A 221 -5.26 -13.03 -34.31
C VAL A 221 -6.39 -13.51 -35.22
N ASP A 222 -7.42 -14.14 -34.65
CA ASP A 222 -8.60 -14.66 -35.37
C ASP A 222 -9.64 -13.57 -35.70
N GLY A 223 -9.36 -12.30 -35.36
CA GLY A 223 -10.21 -11.16 -35.69
C GLY A 223 -11.32 -10.86 -34.68
N GLU A 224 -11.42 -11.65 -33.60
CA GLU A 224 -12.41 -11.45 -32.54
C GLU A 224 -12.09 -10.23 -31.67
N LYS A 225 -13.13 -9.61 -31.09
CA LYS A 225 -12.95 -8.43 -30.22
C LYS A 225 -12.39 -8.85 -28.86
N VAL A 226 -11.35 -8.16 -28.42
CA VAL A 226 -10.75 -8.35 -27.08
C VAL A 226 -11.42 -7.38 -26.10
N SER A 227 -11.93 -7.91 -24.99
CA SER A 227 -12.42 -7.10 -23.87
C SER A 227 -11.54 -7.32 -22.64
N TRP A 228 -10.67 -6.35 -22.35
CA TRP A 228 -9.92 -6.34 -21.09
C TRP A 228 -10.88 -6.42 -19.90
N LEU A 229 -11.96 -5.63 -19.88
CA LEU A 229 -12.90 -5.61 -18.76
C LEU A 229 -13.54 -6.97 -18.45
N HIS A 230 -13.75 -7.83 -19.44
CA HIS A 230 -14.38 -9.15 -19.24
C HIS A 230 -13.38 -10.30 -19.20
N THR A 231 -12.07 -10.00 -19.23
CA THR A 231 -11.04 -11.04 -19.18
C THR A 231 -10.94 -11.62 -17.77
N LYS A 232 -11.11 -12.93 -17.65
CA LYS A 232 -10.98 -13.70 -16.40
C LYS A 232 -9.57 -14.23 -16.18
N GLU A 233 -8.85 -14.57 -17.25
CA GLU A 233 -7.47 -15.05 -17.15
C GLU A 233 -6.59 -14.49 -18.28
N ILE A 234 -5.38 -14.08 -17.93
CA ILE A 234 -4.33 -13.68 -18.87
C ILE A 234 -3.13 -14.59 -18.63
N MET A 235 -2.59 -15.17 -19.70
CA MET A 235 -1.37 -15.96 -19.67
C MET A 235 -0.32 -15.32 -20.57
N ILE A 236 0.91 -15.25 -20.06
CA ILE A 236 2.09 -14.82 -20.79
C ILE A 236 3.20 -15.85 -20.66
N LYS A 237 3.87 -16.16 -21.78
CA LYS A 237 4.97 -17.13 -21.85
C LYS A 237 6.29 -16.50 -22.26
N LYS A 238 7.42 -17.03 -21.81
CA LYS A 238 8.75 -16.46 -22.06
C LYS A 238 9.21 -16.62 -23.52
N ASP A 239 8.90 -17.76 -24.14
CA ASP A 239 9.21 -18.10 -25.53
C ASP A 239 8.50 -17.18 -26.55
N GLU A 240 7.32 -16.66 -26.20
CA GLU A 240 6.50 -15.87 -27.10
C GLU A 240 6.38 -14.40 -26.67
N MET A 241 7.45 -13.63 -26.85
CA MET A 241 7.60 -12.24 -26.36
C MET A 241 6.41 -11.30 -26.68
N PHE A 242 5.77 -11.42 -27.84
CA PHE A 242 4.70 -10.50 -28.27
C PHE A 242 3.29 -11.09 -28.23
N LYS A 243 3.11 -12.30 -27.70
CA LYS A 243 1.79 -12.89 -27.56
C LYS A 243 1.27 -12.76 -26.14
N ILE A 244 0.00 -12.37 -26.03
CA ILE A 244 -0.79 -12.38 -24.81
C ILE A 244 -1.96 -13.31 -25.03
N TYR A 245 -2.12 -14.29 -24.14
CA TYR A 245 -3.23 -15.23 -24.16
C TYR A 245 -4.30 -14.77 -23.20
N MET A 246 -5.55 -14.65 -23.64
CA MET A 246 -6.63 -14.10 -22.84
C MET A 246 -7.85 -15.03 -22.88
N LYS A 247 -8.51 -15.22 -21.74
CA LYS A 247 -9.77 -15.95 -21.60
C LYS A 247 -10.85 -15.08 -21.01
N THR A 248 -12.03 -15.13 -21.62
CA THR A 248 -13.26 -14.49 -21.12
C THR A 248 -14.08 -15.45 -20.26
N ASP A 249 -14.08 -16.74 -20.58
CA ASP A 249 -14.60 -17.80 -19.74
C ASP A 249 -13.50 -18.79 -19.33
N LEU A 250 -13.62 -19.40 -18.16
CA LEU A 250 -12.66 -20.40 -17.70
C LEU A 250 -12.72 -21.69 -18.53
N ASN A 251 -13.89 -21.98 -19.10
CA ASN A 251 -14.13 -23.16 -19.93
C ASN A 251 -13.77 -22.96 -21.40
N GLU A 252 -13.52 -21.71 -21.82
CA GLU A 252 -13.11 -21.39 -23.18
C GLU A 252 -11.61 -21.64 -23.39
N GLU A 253 -11.22 -21.80 -24.66
CA GLU A 253 -9.81 -21.80 -25.05
C GLU A 253 -9.19 -20.39 -24.98
N PHE A 254 -7.86 -20.33 -24.89
CA PHE A 254 -7.17 -19.05 -24.88
C PHE A 254 -7.23 -18.38 -26.25
N LYS A 255 -7.67 -17.14 -26.26
CA LYS A 255 -7.62 -16.26 -27.43
C LYS A 255 -6.29 -15.53 -27.46
N VAL A 256 -5.66 -15.47 -28.63
CA VAL A 256 -4.31 -14.90 -28.77
C VAL A 256 -4.37 -13.47 -29.27
N VAL A 257 -3.69 -12.57 -28.55
CA VAL A 257 -3.48 -11.18 -28.96
C VAL A 257 -1.99 -11.00 -29.27
N ASP A 258 -1.66 -10.80 -30.54
CA ASP A 258 -0.30 -10.48 -30.98
C ASP A 258 -0.08 -8.96 -30.98
N ILE A 259 0.70 -8.48 -30.02
CA ILE A 259 1.00 -7.05 -29.85
C ILE A 259 2.23 -6.58 -30.65
N LYS A 260 2.79 -7.43 -31.51
CA LYS A 260 3.97 -7.10 -32.33
C LYS A 260 3.69 -5.95 -33.30
N LYS A 261 4.66 -5.04 -33.37
CA LYS A 261 4.74 -3.96 -34.37
C LYS A 261 5.29 -4.49 -35.69
N ASN A 262 4.59 -4.19 -36.79
CA ASN A 262 5.08 -4.46 -38.15
C ASN A 262 5.77 -3.22 -38.69
N VAL A 263 7.09 -3.14 -38.52
CA VAL A 263 7.93 -2.05 -39.05
C VAL A 263 9.11 -2.66 -39.81
N ARG A 264 9.43 -2.12 -40.98
CA ARG A 264 10.59 -2.57 -41.77
C ARG A 264 11.89 -2.10 -41.12
N GLY A 265 12.87 -3.01 -41.00
CA GLY A 265 14.25 -2.68 -40.60
C GLY A 265 14.49 -2.40 -39.11
N ARG A 266 13.46 -2.34 -38.26
CA ARG A 266 13.61 -2.11 -36.81
C ARG A 266 13.08 -3.28 -36.00
N GLN A 267 13.95 -3.88 -35.18
CA GLN A 267 13.56 -4.88 -34.21
C GLN A 267 13.15 -4.22 -32.89
N TYR A 268 12.04 -4.69 -32.32
CA TYR A 268 11.55 -4.25 -31.03
C TYR A 268 11.72 -5.38 -30.01
N PHE A 269 11.88 -5.00 -28.74
CA PHE A 269 12.03 -5.91 -27.62
C PHE A 269 11.19 -5.44 -26.43
N ILE A 270 10.85 -6.38 -25.56
CA ILE A 270 10.17 -6.15 -24.28
C ILE A 270 11.13 -6.63 -23.18
N THR A 271 11.91 -5.71 -22.61
CA THR A 271 12.99 -5.99 -21.66
C THR A 271 12.95 -5.01 -20.49
N LYS A 272 13.47 -5.39 -19.33
CA LYS A 272 13.56 -4.52 -18.15
C LYS A 272 14.40 -3.28 -18.40
N ALA A 273 15.42 -3.36 -19.27
CA ALA A 273 16.24 -2.20 -19.64
C ALA A 273 15.44 -1.01 -20.23
N LEU A 274 14.23 -1.26 -20.73
CA LEU A 274 13.33 -0.21 -21.24
C LEU A 274 12.50 0.45 -20.14
N MET A 275 12.51 -0.08 -18.92
CA MET A 275 11.80 0.48 -17.78
C MET A 275 12.68 1.50 -17.04
N ALA A 276 12.43 2.78 -17.29
CA ALA A 276 13.10 3.88 -16.57
C ALA A 276 12.35 4.21 -15.27
N PRO A 277 12.98 4.92 -14.30
CA PRO A 277 12.27 5.40 -13.12
C PRO A 277 11.02 6.19 -13.49
N LEU A 278 9.89 5.88 -12.85
CA LEU A 278 8.60 6.50 -13.08
C LEU A 278 8.51 7.90 -12.45
N TRP A 279 9.05 8.03 -11.23
CA TRP A 279 8.99 9.24 -10.43
C TRP A 279 10.40 9.66 -9.96
N PRO A 280 11.32 10.02 -10.88
CA PRO A 280 12.73 10.24 -10.54
C PRO A 280 12.94 11.35 -9.49
N THR A 281 12.07 12.35 -9.47
CA THR A 281 12.13 13.49 -8.54
C THR A 281 10.93 13.52 -7.57
N GLY A 282 10.21 12.41 -7.44
CA GLY A 282 8.93 12.38 -6.72
C GLY A 282 7.73 12.61 -7.63
N LYS A 283 6.58 12.19 -7.13
CA LYS A 283 5.29 12.48 -7.73
C LYS A 283 4.84 13.88 -7.29
N PRO A 284 4.51 14.77 -8.23
CA PRO A 284 4.01 16.09 -7.88
C PRO A 284 2.66 15.97 -7.15
N VAL A 285 2.51 16.74 -6.07
CA VAL A 285 1.23 16.89 -5.36
C VAL A 285 0.33 17.77 -6.22
N PRO A 286 -0.92 17.36 -6.50
CA PRO A 286 -1.85 18.19 -7.29
C PRO A 286 -2.05 19.58 -6.67
N ASP A 287 -2.15 20.62 -7.51
CA ASP A 287 -2.25 22.02 -7.06
C ASP A 287 -3.41 22.27 -6.09
N ALA A 288 -4.56 21.63 -6.34
CA ALA A 288 -5.72 21.70 -5.45
C ALA A 288 -5.38 21.22 -4.03
N LYS A 289 -4.72 20.07 -3.93
CA LYS A 289 -4.29 19.50 -2.64
C LYS A 289 -3.19 20.33 -2.00
N LEU A 290 -2.25 20.86 -2.80
CA LEU A 290 -1.20 21.74 -2.30
C LEU A 290 -1.79 23.04 -1.71
N LYS A 291 -2.83 23.59 -2.32
CA LYS A 291 -3.56 24.75 -1.81
C LYS A 291 -4.21 24.43 -0.45
N ASP A 292 -4.87 23.29 -0.33
CA ASP A 292 -5.49 22.86 0.93
C ASP A 292 -4.45 22.65 2.03
N LEU A 293 -3.32 21.99 1.71
CA LEU A 293 -2.20 21.81 2.65
C LEU A 293 -1.63 23.15 3.12
N LYS A 294 -1.49 24.14 2.22
CA LYS A 294 -1.03 25.49 2.58
C LYS A 294 -2.03 26.18 3.52
N VAL A 295 -3.33 26.04 3.29
CA VAL A 295 -4.36 26.55 4.20
C VAL A 295 -4.22 25.89 5.58
N CYS A 296 -4.11 24.57 5.66
CA CYS A 296 -3.87 23.87 6.92
C CYS A 296 -2.58 24.34 7.61
N TYR A 297 -1.49 24.55 6.86
CA TYR A 297 -0.23 25.04 7.40
C TYR A 297 -0.36 26.39 8.11
N THR A 298 -1.22 27.29 7.61
CA THR A 298 -1.48 28.58 8.30
C THR A 298 -2.19 28.43 9.65
N LEU A 299 -2.96 27.35 9.85
CA LEU A 299 -3.60 27.04 11.13
C LEU A 299 -2.57 26.58 12.18
N PHE A 300 -1.53 25.87 11.76
CA PHE A 300 -0.45 25.43 12.64
C PHE A 300 0.51 26.56 13.05
N ARG A 301 0.65 27.61 12.22
CA ARG A 301 1.54 28.76 12.50
C ARG A 301 0.98 29.79 13.49
N LYS A 302 -0.28 29.68 13.94
CA LYS A 302 -0.91 30.64 14.87
C LYS A 302 -0.77 30.32 16.35
N THR A 303 -0.01 29.29 16.74
CA THR A 303 0.22 28.95 18.15
C THR A 303 1.64 29.31 18.56
N HIS A 304 1.86 30.54 19.01
CA HIS A 304 2.88 30.80 20.03
C HIS A 304 2.42 30.12 21.33
N MET A 305 2.73 28.83 21.47
CA MET A 305 2.55 28.12 22.74
C MET A 305 3.73 28.46 23.64
N ILE A 306 3.55 29.46 24.50
CA ILE A 306 4.36 29.60 25.71
C ILE A 306 3.77 28.58 26.70
N PHE A 307 4.54 27.55 27.04
CA PHE A 307 4.21 26.67 28.16
C PHE A 307 4.78 27.30 29.44
N MET A 308 3.91 27.49 30.44
CA MET A 308 4.29 27.81 31.83
C MET A 308 3.99 26.60 32.71
#